data_AF-A0A160T5H9-F1
#
_entry.id   AF-A0A160T5H9-F1
#
_cell.length_a   1.000
_cell.length_b   1.000
_cell.length_c   1.000
_cell.angle_alpha   90.00
_cell.angle_beta   90.00
_cell.angle_gamma   90.00
#
_symmetry.space_group_name_H-M   'P 1'
#
loop_
_entity.id
_entity.type
_entity.pdbx_description
1 polymer ?
#
loop_
_entity_poly.entity_id
_entity_poly.type
_entity_poly.pdbx_seq_one_letter_code
_entity_poly.pdbx_strand_id
1 'polypeptide(L)' 'MVSVVLDNLAAGLLVDEILTSYPALTREAIQAAFAYAAELARERIVLMPA' A
#
# COMPACT_ATOMS: atom_id res chain seq x y z
N MET A 1 -8.41 1.71 -4.26
CA MET A 1 -7.80 0.39 -4.52
C MET A 1 -6.43 0.19 -3.83
N VAL A 2 -6.04 1.05 -2.87
CA VAL A 2 -4.79 0.83 -2.09
C VAL A 2 -4.95 -0.36 -1.13
N SER A 3 -6.12 -0.51 -0.50
CA SER A 3 -6.42 -1.65 0.38
C SER A 3 -6.22 -2.99 -0.30
N VAL A 4 -6.72 -3.16 -1.53
CA VAL A 4 -6.60 -4.41 -2.31
C VAL A 4 -5.14 -4.81 -2.51
N VAL A 5 -4.26 -3.85 -2.79
CA VAL A 5 -2.82 -4.14 -2.92
C VAL A 5 -2.24 -4.60 -1.57
N LEU A 6 -2.56 -3.88 -0.49
CA LEU A 6 -2.08 -4.20 0.85
C LEU A 6 -2.62 -5.53 1.40
N ASP A 7 -3.87 -5.87 1.12
CA ASP A 7 -4.52 -7.11 1.54
C ASP A 7 -3.86 -8.32 0.86
N ASN A 8 -3.59 -8.23 -0.44
CA ASN A 8 -2.90 -9.29 -1.18
C ASN A 8 -1.45 -9.48 -0.69
N LEU A 9 -0.75 -8.38 -0.40
CA LEU A 9 0.59 -8.44 0.18
C LEU A 9 0.57 -9.05 1.59
N ALA A 10 -0.41 -8.70 2.41
CA ALA A 10 -0.60 -9.29 3.74
C ALA A 10 -0.93 -10.79 3.67
N ALA A 11 -1.59 -11.23 2.61
CA ALA A 11 -1.82 -12.65 2.31
C ALA A 11 -0.57 -13.38 1.75
N GLY A 12 0.55 -12.67 1.57
CA GLY A 12 1.83 -13.23 1.14
C GLY A 12 2.04 -13.30 -0.38
N LEU A 13 1.16 -12.69 -1.18
CA LEU A 13 1.33 -12.65 -2.63
C LEU A 13 2.54 -11.78 -3.00
N LEU A 14 3.28 -12.23 -4.01
CA LEU A 14 4.35 -11.46 -4.63
C LEU A 14 3.78 -10.39 -5.56
N VAL A 15 4.54 -9.31 -5.76
CA VAL A 15 4.16 -8.19 -6.63
C VAL A 15 3.80 -8.66 -8.05
N ASP A 16 4.55 -9.62 -8.60
CA ASP A 16 4.31 -10.13 -9.95
C ASP A 16 3.01 -10.95 -10.06
N GLU A 17 2.62 -11.64 -8.98
CA GLU A 17 1.35 -12.35 -8.90
C GLU A 17 0.19 -11.35 -8.83
N ILE A 18 0.34 -10.28 -8.05
CA ILE A 18 -0.64 -9.18 -7.98
C ILE A 18 -0.81 -8.52 -9.35
N LEU A 19 0.28 -8.25 -10.08
CA LEU A 19 0.21 -7.68 -11.43
C LEU A 19 -0.45 -8.63 -12.44
N THR A 20 -0.28 -9.93 -12.25
CA THR A 20 -0.93 -10.95 -13.10
C THR A 20 -2.44 -11.01 -12.82
N SER A 21 -2.85 -10.97 -11.55
CA SER A 21 -4.26 -10.95 -11.15
C SER A 21 -4.97 -9.63 -11.48
N TYR A 22 -4.22 -8.53 -11.54
CA TYR A 22 -4.74 -7.20 -11.82
C TYR A 22 -3.92 -6.50 -12.93
N PRO A 23 -4.19 -6.79 -14.21
CA PRO A 23 -3.41 -6.27 -15.33
C PRO A 23 -3.48 -4.73 -15.48
N ALA A 24 -4.49 -4.11 -14.86
CA ALA A 24 -4.65 -2.66 -14.83
C ALA A 24 -3.77 -1.98 -13.77
N LEU A 25 -3.16 -2.73 -12.84
CA LEU A 25 -2.20 -2.21 -11.88
C LEU A 25 -0.82 -2.14 -12.53
N THR A 26 -0.07 -1.08 -12.20
CA THR A 26 1.33 -0.95 -12.58
C THR A 26 2.22 -1.12 -11.36
N ARG A 27 3.51 -1.37 -11.58
CA ARG A 27 4.48 -1.48 -10.50
C ARG A 27 4.59 -0.18 -9.71
N GLU A 28 4.48 0.96 -10.38
CA GLU A 28 4.49 2.29 -9.79
C GLU A 28 3.29 2.50 -8.87
N ALA A 29 2.10 2.01 -9.24
CA ALA A 29 0.92 2.08 -8.41
C ALA A 29 1.06 1.25 -7.12
N ILE A 30 1.72 0.08 -7.20
CA ILE A 30 2.03 -0.75 -6.03
C ILE A 30 3.05 -0.03 -5.12
N GLN A 31 4.10 0.57 -5.69
CA GLN A 31 5.06 1.37 -4.93
C GLN A 31 4.41 2.58 -4.25
N ALA A 32 3.50 3.27 -4.94
CA ALA A 32 2.74 4.38 -4.38
C ALA A 32 1.85 3.92 -3.21
N ALA A 33 1.22 2.74 -3.32
CA ALA A 33 0.46 2.13 -2.23
C ALA A 33 1.34 1.85 -1.00
N PHE A 34 2.56 1.32 -1.18
CA PHE A 34 3.52 1.14 -0.10
C PHE A 34 3.94 2.46 0.55
N ALA A 35 4.26 3.48 -0.25
CA ALA A 35 4.66 4.79 0.27
C ALA A 35 3.52 5.41 1.10
N TYR A 36 2.29 5.32 0.61
CA TYR A 36 1.12 5.78 1.34
C TYR A 36 0.91 5.01 2.65
N ALA A 37 1.02 3.68 2.62
CA ALA A 37 0.91 2.84 3.81
C ALA A 37 2.00 3.16 4.84
N ALA A 38 3.24 3.39 4.39
CA ALA A 38 4.35 3.78 5.25
C ALA A 38 4.11 5.15 5.88
N GLU A 39 3.61 6.13 5.13
CA GLU A 39 3.23 7.44 5.68
C GLU A 39 2.09 7.34 6.70
N LEU A 40 1.11 6.46 6.47
CA LEU A 40 0.00 6.24 7.39
C LEU A 40 0.43 5.51 8.68
N ALA A 41 1.37 4.57 8.56
CA ALA A 41 1.91 3.80 9.68
C ALA A 41 2.90 4.61 10.53
N ARG A 42 3.43 5.73 10.02
CA ARG A 42 4.24 6.64 10.83
C ARG A 42 3.34 7.28 11.90
N GLU A 43 3.71 7.10 13.16
CA GLU A 43 3.11 7.84 14.26
C GLU A 43 3.22 9.34 14.00
N ARG A 44 2.06 9.99 13.84
CA ARG A 44 1.97 11.45 13.81
C ARG A 44 1.75 11.92 15.24
N ILE A 45 2.78 12.50 15.85
CA ILE A 45 2.59 13.29 17.08
C ILE A 45 1.78 14.52 16.70
N VAL A 46 0.47 14.48 16.97
CA VAL A 46 -0.40 15.66 16.84
C VAL A 46 -0.28 16.43 18.16
N LEU A 47 0.47 17.53 18.14
CA LEU A 47 0.45 18.48 19.25
C LEU A 47 -0.93 19.12 19.28
N MET A 48 -1.73 18.79 20.31
CA MET A 48 -3.00 19.47 20.52
C MET A 48 -2.73 20.86 21.10
N PRO A 49 -3.35 21.92 20.56
CA PRO A 49 -3.29 23.24 21.18
C PRO A 49 -3.96 23.22 22.56
N ALA A 50 -3.40 24.01 23.47
CA ALA A 50 -3.83 24.12 24.87
C ALA A 50 -5.19 24.81 25.03
#